data_AF-A0A349X0Y4-F1
#
_entry.id   AF-A0A349X0Y4-F1
#
_cell.length_a   1.000
_cell.length_b   1.000
_cell.length_c   1.000
_cell.angle_alpha   90.00
_cell.angle_beta   90.00
_cell.angle_gamma   90.00
#
_symmetry.space_group_name_H-M   'P 1'
#
loop_
_entity.id
_entity.type
_entity.pdbx_description
1 polymer ?
#
loop_
_entity_poly.entity_id
_entity_poly.type
_entity_poly.pdbx_seq_one_letter_code
_entity_poly.pdbx_strand_id
1 'polypeptide(L)'
;MPHMKSYFKVVVVLIILAILGFVLWNREQEARIPKVHPILFENASGTWDAQMQVLPFRPKEVNGVTVGSPTHLRLEWSKPEQLYNHFVITVTEPLSGYTRTESGEHDRVSLDPDGLKPETEYIFAIQACLDRDCEKWLIATEEYRGTTASEELMESAEVITQ
;
A
#
# COMPACT_ATOMS: atom_id res chain seq x y z
N MET A 1 -42.21 -3.77 -44.50
CA MET A 1 -40.90 -3.65 -43.81
C MET A 1 -41.08 -3.44 -42.30
N PRO A 2 -41.45 -4.47 -41.50
CA PRO A 2 -41.68 -4.32 -40.06
C PRO A 2 -40.56 -4.93 -39.17
N HIS A 3 -39.55 -5.58 -39.75
CA HIS A 3 -38.65 -6.47 -38.99
C HIS A 3 -37.39 -5.79 -38.41
N MET A 4 -37.05 -4.58 -38.85
CA MET A 4 -35.78 -3.91 -38.49
C MET A 4 -35.78 -3.34 -37.05
N LYS A 5 -36.97 -2.96 -36.54
CA LYS A 5 -37.12 -2.44 -35.17
C LYS A 5 -36.95 -3.51 -34.09
N SER A 6 -37.25 -4.77 -34.42
CA SER A 6 -37.08 -5.89 -33.48
C SER A 6 -35.59 -6.23 -33.30
N TYR A 7 -34.82 -6.20 -34.40
CA TYR A 7 -33.39 -6.48 -34.38
C TYR A 7 -32.60 -5.45 -33.55
N PHE A 8 -32.96 -4.16 -33.66
CA PHE A 8 -32.31 -3.11 -32.90
C PHE A 8 -32.43 -3.30 -31.37
N LYS A 9 -33.59 -3.77 -30.89
CA LYS A 9 -33.79 -4.05 -29.45
C LYS A 9 -32.91 -5.20 -28.96
N VAL A 10 -32.78 -6.26 -29.77
CA VAL A 10 -31.94 -7.42 -29.44
C VAL A 10 -30.47 -7.01 -29.35
N VAL A 11 -29.99 -6.20 -30.30
CA VAL A 11 -28.60 -5.71 -30.30
C VAL A 11 -28.32 -4.85 -29.07
N VAL A 12 -29.24 -3.95 -28.69
CA VAL A 12 -29.07 -3.11 -27.49
C VAL A 12 -29.03 -3.96 -26.22
N VAL A 13 -29.87 -4.98 -26.08
CA VAL A 13 -29.85 -5.88 -24.93
C VAL A 13 -28.52 -6.65 -24.84
N LEU A 14 -28.01 -7.16 -25.96
CA LEU A 14 -26.72 -7.85 -26.00
C LEU A 14 -25.55 -6.94 -25.62
N ILE A 15 -25.57 -5.68 -26.05
CA ILE A 15 -24.55 -4.69 -25.67
C ILE A 15 -24.62 -4.41 -24.16
N ILE A 16 -25.81 -4.23 -23.59
CA ILE A 16 -25.96 -4.00 -22.14
C ILE A 16 -25.46 -5.22 -21.34
N LEU A 17 -25.79 -6.43 -21.77
CA LEU A 17 -25.30 -7.65 -21.12
C LEU A 17 -23.79 -7.80 -21.22
N ALA A 18 -23.19 -7.45 -22.36
CA ALA A 18 -21.75 -7.45 -22.54
C ALA A 18 -21.05 -6.42 -21.63
N ILE A 19 -21.61 -5.21 -21.50
CA ILE A 19 -21.09 -4.17 -20.60
C ILE A 19 -21.22 -4.62 -19.14
N LEU A 20 -22.38 -5.15 -18.73
CA LEU A 20 -22.58 -5.66 -17.36
C LEU A 20 -21.62 -6.82 -17.05
N GLY A 21 -21.43 -7.74 -17.99
CA GLY A 21 -20.46 -8.83 -17.87
C GLY A 21 -19.03 -8.29 -17.73
N PHE A 22 -18.65 -7.30 -18.53
CA PHE A 22 -17.33 -6.66 -18.46
C PHE A 22 -17.10 -5.91 -17.14
N VAL A 23 -18.11 -5.19 -16.64
CA VAL A 23 -18.04 -4.47 -15.36
C VAL A 23 -17.94 -5.44 -14.18
N LEU A 24 -18.73 -6.52 -14.18
CA LEU A 24 -18.65 -7.56 -13.16
C LEU A 24 -17.30 -8.29 -13.18
N TRP A 25 -16.79 -8.60 -14.38
CA TRP A 25 -15.49 -9.23 -14.55
C TRP A 25 -14.34 -8.34 -14.02
N ASN A 26 -14.37 -7.04 -14.32
CA ASN A 26 -13.34 -6.12 -13.83
C ASN A 26 -13.37 -5.96 -12.30
N ARG A 27 -14.55 -5.94 -11.69
CA ARG A 27 -14.67 -5.92 -10.22
C ARG A 27 -14.08 -7.16 -9.56
N GLU A 28 -14.16 -8.30 -10.22
CA GLU A 28 -13.59 -9.54 -9.69
C GLU A 28 -12.05 -9.59 -9.83
N GLN A 29 -11.46 -8.84 -10.77
CA GLN A 29 -10.00 -8.77 -10.95
C GLN A 29 -9.32 -7.93 -9.87
N GLU A 30 -9.95 -6.84 -9.40
CA GLU A 30 -9.42 -6.04 -8.27
C GLU A 30 -9.29 -6.86 -6.97
N ALA A 31 -10.13 -7.89 -6.80
CA ALA A 31 -10.09 -8.78 -5.64
C ALA A 31 -9.03 -9.92 -5.74
N ARG A 32 -8.28 -10.02 -6.84
CA ARG A 32 -7.40 -11.18 -7.15
C ARG A 32 -5.91 -10.93 -7.00
N ILE A 33 -5.45 -9.77 -6.52
CA ILE A 33 -4.05 -9.66 -6.08
C ILE A 33 -3.98 -10.38 -4.72
N PRO A 34 -3.32 -11.54 -4.62
CA PRO A 34 -3.22 -12.25 -3.34
C PRO A 34 -2.46 -11.35 -2.37
N LYS A 35 -3.01 -11.17 -1.16
CA LYS A 35 -2.28 -10.51 -0.08
C LYS A 35 -0.97 -11.26 0.17
N VAL A 36 0.13 -10.52 0.32
CA VAL A 36 1.45 -11.11 0.56
C VAL A 36 1.57 -11.65 1.98
N HIS A 37 0.77 -11.13 2.90
CA HIS A 37 0.78 -11.51 4.31
C HIS A 37 -0.51 -12.21 4.77
N PRO A 38 -0.98 -13.30 4.13
CA PRO A 38 -2.28 -13.90 4.44
C PRO A 38 -2.38 -14.40 5.88
N ILE A 39 -1.27 -14.91 6.43
CA ILE A 39 -1.18 -15.42 7.81
C ILE A 39 -1.50 -14.33 8.85
N LEU A 40 -1.18 -13.06 8.55
CA LEU A 40 -1.47 -11.97 9.47
C LEU A 40 -2.99 -11.72 9.55
N PHE A 41 -3.71 -11.90 8.45
CA PHE A 41 -5.17 -11.76 8.40
C PHE A 41 -5.89 -12.94 9.06
N GLU A 42 -5.40 -14.17 8.86
CA GLU A 42 -6.01 -15.37 9.41
C GLU A 42 -6.00 -15.39 10.95
N ASN A 43 -4.98 -14.81 11.57
CA ASN A 43 -4.79 -14.82 13.03
C ASN A 43 -5.22 -13.52 13.72
N ALA A 44 -5.77 -12.55 12.97
CA ALA A 44 -6.17 -11.27 13.54
C ALA A 44 -7.42 -11.40 14.42
N SER A 45 -7.42 -10.71 15.56
CA SER A 45 -8.61 -10.59 16.43
C SER A 45 -9.66 -9.63 15.87
N GLY A 46 -9.28 -8.81 14.88
CA GLY A 46 -10.15 -7.88 14.18
C GLY A 46 -9.38 -7.05 13.16
N THR A 47 -10.05 -6.10 12.53
CA THR A 47 -9.44 -5.20 11.55
C THR A 47 -9.71 -3.73 11.87
N TRP A 48 -8.88 -2.84 11.32
CA TRP A 48 -9.19 -1.41 11.26
C TRP A 48 -8.76 -0.83 9.91
N ASP A 49 -9.39 0.28 9.51
CA ASP A 49 -8.92 1.06 8.37
C ASP A 49 -7.78 1.96 8.82
N ALA A 50 -6.54 1.54 8.56
CA ALA A 50 -5.35 2.28 8.96
C ALA A 50 -5.05 3.49 8.07
N GLN A 51 -5.76 3.65 6.94
CA GLN A 51 -5.59 4.79 6.02
C GLN A 51 -4.12 5.12 5.73
N MET A 52 -3.27 4.09 5.64
CA MET A 52 -1.83 4.30 5.59
C MET A 52 -1.43 4.95 4.27
N GLN A 53 -0.59 5.97 4.37
CA GLN A 53 0.07 6.63 3.26
C GLN A 53 1.53 6.18 3.22
N VAL A 54 1.97 5.78 2.03
CA VAL A 54 3.37 5.44 1.76
C VAL A 54 3.93 6.48 0.82
N LEU A 55 4.77 7.35 1.36
CA LEU A 55 5.31 8.51 0.65
C LEU A 55 6.78 8.26 0.32
N PRO A 56 7.20 8.50 -0.94
CA PRO A 56 8.62 8.52 -1.25
C PRO A 56 9.29 9.65 -0.49
N PHE A 57 10.51 9.42 0.02
CA PHE A 57 11.30 10.49 0.59
C PHE A 57 11.75 11.44 -0.54
N ARG A 58 11.00 12.53 -0.73
CA ARG A 58 11.29 13.48 -1.81
C ARG A 58 12.55 14.28 -1.47
N PRO A 59 13.52 14.39 -2.39
CA PRO A 59 14.65 15.29 -2.21
C PRO A 59 14.15 16.72 -1.99
N LYS A 60 14.73 17.41 -1.02
CA LYS A 60 14.43 18.81 -0.72
C LYS A 60 15.71 19.60 -0.59
N GLU A 61 15.76 20.74 -1.28
CA GLU A 61 16.81 21.72 -1.11
C GLU A 61 16.70 22.41 0.26
N VAL A 62 17.74 22.30 1.08
CA VAL A 62 17.89 23.02 2.35
C VAL A 62 19.23 23.73 2.32
N ASN A 63 19.20 25.07 2.24
CA ASN A 63 20.40 25.91 2.10
C ASN A 63 21.30 25.58 0.89
N GLY A 64 20.69 25.15 -0.23
CA GLY A 64 21.43 24.74 -1.43
C GLY A 64 22.12 23.38 -1.29
N VAL A 65 21.62 22.53 -0.40
CA VAL A 65 22.00 21.13 -0.29
C VAL A 65 20.76 20.30 -0.52
N THR A 66 20.83 19.36 -1.46
CA THR A 66 19.81 18.35 -1.64
C THR A 66 19.81 17.40 -0.45
N VAL A 67 18.74 17.45 0.34
CA VAL A 67 18.49 16.53 1.46
C VAL A 67 17.42 15.54 1.02
N GLY A 68 17.80 14.29 0.87
CA GLY A 68 16.97 13.22 0.32
C GLY A 68 17.57 11.86 0.66
N SER A 69 16.83 10.78 0.44
CA SER A 69 17.43 9.45 0.37
C SER A 69 16.63 8.55 -0.57
N PRO A 70 17.27 7.89 -1.55
CA PRO A 70 16.56 7.04 -2.50
C PRO A 70 16.25 5.68 -1.86
N THR A 71 16.73 5.46 -0.64
CA THR A 71 16.59 4.20 0.11
C THR A 71 15.63 4.35 1.29
N HIS A 72 14.86 5.45 1.34
CA HIS A 72 13.94 5.74 2.43
C HIS A 72 12.52 5.95 1.91
N LEU A 73 11.55 5.52 2.73
CA LEU A 73 10.14 5.83 2.58
C LEU A 73 9.64 6.48 3.86
N ARG A 74 8.52 7.19 3.78
CA ARG A 74 7.79 7.70 4.94
C ARG A 74 6.41 7.07 4.97
N LEU A 75 6.12 6.38 6.06
CA LEU A 75 4.84 5.75 6.34
C LEU A 75 4.09 6.63 7.35
N GLU A 76 2.81 6.87 7.10
CA GLU A 76 1.90 7.55 8.04
C GLU A 76 0.59 6.79 8.08
N TRP A 77 -0.03 6.64 9.25
CA TRP A 77 -1.28 5.89 9.38
C TRP A 77 -2.20 6.45 10.47
N SER A 78 -3.47 6.07 10.41
CA SER A 78 -4.45 6.32 11.45
C SER A 78 -4.45 5.21 12.50
N LYS A 79 -4.68 5.59 13.75
CA LYS A 79 -4.83 4.65 14.87
C LYS A 79 -6.23 4.04 14.91
N PRO A 80 -6.38 2.81 15.43
CA PRO A 80 -7.71 2.25 15.71
C PRO A 80 -8.42 3.02 16.83
N GLU A 81 -9.74 2.91 16.89
CA GLU A 81 -10.55 3.56 17.94
C GLU A 81 -10.40 2.88 19.32
N GLN A 82 -10.15 1.57 19.31
CA GLN A 82 -9.93 0.80 20.54
C GLN A 82 -8.52 1.01 21.12
N LEU A 83 -8.35 0.66 22.39
CA LEU A 83 -7.05 0.67 23.04
C LEU A 83 -6.11 -0.34 22.37
N TYR A 84 -4.88 0.09 22.12
CA TYR A 84 -3.78 -0.71 21.58
C TYR A 84 -2.51 -0.44 22.39
N ASN A 85 -1.45 -1.24 22.20
CA ASN A 85 -0.16 -1.14 22.89
C ASN A 85 0.94 -0.55 22.01
N HIS A 86 1.07 -1.00 20.75
CA HIS A 86 2.01 -0.41 19.79
C HIS A 86 1.67 -0.96 18.41
N PHE A 87 2.31 -0.38 17.39
CA PHE A 87 2.21 -0.85 16.02
C PHE A 87 3.41 -1.68 15.61
N VAL A 88 3.14 -2.70 14.81
CA VAL A 88 4.13 -3.54 14.14
C VAL A 88 3.88 -3.45 12.64
N ILE A 89 4.91 -3.12 11.88
CA ILE A 89 4.87 -2.98 10.42
C ILE A 89 5.78 -4.03 9.81
N THR A 90 5.24 -4.82 8.90
CA THR A 90 6.02 -5.75 8.08
C THR A 90 6.24 -5.13 6.70
N VAL A 91 7.51 -5.07 6.29
CA VAL A 91 8.00 -4.53 5.03
C VAL A 91 8.49 -5.69 4.17
N THR A 92 7.95 -5.85 2.97
CA THR A 92 8.32 -6.94 2.05
C THR A 92 8.67 -6.42 0.67
N GLU A 93 9.80 -6.87 0.13
CA GLU A 93 10.15 -6.73 -1.28
C GLU A 93 9.60 -7.95 -2.03
N PRO A 94 8.53 -7.83 -2.83
CA PRO A 94 7.83 -8.98 -3.40
C PRO A 94 8.67 -9.81 -4.37
N LEU A 95 9.63 -9.19 -5.06
CA LEU A 95 10.46 -9.86 -6.06
C LEU A 95 11.58 -10.69 -5.45
N SER A 96 12.16 -10.24 -4.34
CA SER A 96 13.25 -10.96 -3.67
C SER A 96 12.77 -11.89 -2.55
N GLY A 97 11.55 -11.66 -2.05
CA GLY A 97 11.03 -12.31 -0.85
C GLY A 97 11.63 -11.76 0.45
N TYR A 98 12.49 -10.74 0.38
CA TYR A 98 13.01 -10.06 1.56
C TYR A 98 11.85 -9.52 2.40
N THR A 99 11.87 -9.82 3.69
CA THR A 99 10.88 -9.33 4.65
C THR A 99 11.58 -8.89 5.93
N ARG A 100 11.18 -7.73 6.45
CA ARG A 100 11.63 -7.16 7.73
C ARG A 100 10.43 -6.66 8.51
N THR A 101 10.48 -6.80 9.82
CA THR A 101 9.47 -6.23 10.72
C THR A 101 10.08 -5.08 11.51
N GLU A 102 9.29 -4.01 11.67
CA GLU A 102 9.63 -2.84 12.46
C GLU A 102 8.54 -2.59 13.51
N SER A 103 8.97 -2.17 14.69
CA SER A 103 8.08 -1.81 15.80
C SER A 103 8.56 -0.50 16.40
N GLY A 104 7.64 0.28 16.95
CA GLY A 104 7.89 1.61 17.48
C GLY A 104 7.29 1.82 18.85
N GLU A 105 7.36 3.07 19.32
CA GLU A 105 6.71 3.51 20.54
C GLU A 105 5.17 3.41 20.43
N HIS A 106 4.50 3.33 21.59
CA HIS A 106 3.05 3.13 21.72
C HIS A 106 2.23 4.01 20.76
N ASP A 107 2.40 5.33 20.82
CA ASP A 107 1.60 6.30 20.05
C ASP A 107 2.22 6.72 18.73
N ARG A 108 3.24 6.01 18.25
CA ARG A 108 3.89 6.36 16.99
C ARG A 108 2.94 6.07 15.84
N VAL A 109 2.61 7.10 15.05
CA VAL A 109 1.72 7.02 13.87
C VAL A 109 2.44 7.32 12.54
N SER A 110 3.78 7.31 12.57
CA SER A 110 4.61 7.45 11.39
C SER A 110 5.91 6.67 11.54
N LEU A 111 6.47 6.13 10.46
CA LEU A 111 7.73 5.41 10.44
C LEU A 111 8.50 5.78 9.18
N ASP A 112 9.81 5.89 9.27
CA ASP A 112 10.68 6.15 8.12
C ASP A 112 11.59 4.94 7.89
N PRO A 113 11.13 3.88 7.20
CA PRO A 113 11.96 2.72 6.90
C PRO A 113 13.16 3.12 6.05
N ASP A 114 14.33 2.61 6.45
CA ASP A 114 15.62 2.88 5.84
C ASP A 114 16.27 1.62 5.26
N GLY A 115 17.41 1.80 4.59
CA GLY A 115 18.19 0.68 4.03
C GLY A 115 17.48 -0.07 2.91
N LEU A 116 16.47 0.54 2.28
CA LEU A 116 15.75 -0.01 1.15
C LEU A 116 16.59 0.10 -0.13
N LYS A 117 16.24 -0.67 -1.17
CA LYS A 117 16.84 -0.51 -2.50
C LYS A 117 16.16 0.65 -3.22
N PRO A 118 16.90 1.47 -3.97
CA PRO A 118 16.33 2.46 -4.89
C PRO A 118 15.42 1.81 -5.94
N GLU A 119 14.47 2.58 -6.49
CA GLU A 119 13.57 2.17 -7.57
C GLU A 119 12.83 0.83 -7.35
N THR A 120 12.61 0.48 -6.08
CA THR A 120 12.11 -0.84 -5.69
C THR A 120 10.73 -0.70 -5.03
N GLU A 121 9.78 -1.52 -5.47
CA GLU A 121 8.46 -1.62 -4.85
C GLU A 121 8.55 -2.43 -3.55
N TYR A 122 7.90 -1.92 -2.52
CA TYR A 122 7.70 -2.58 -1.23
C TYR A 122 6.23 -2.66 -0.88
N ILE A 123 5.86 -3.72 -0.18
CA ILE A 123 4.52 -3.97 0.35
C ILE A 123 4.59 -3.90 1.88
N PHE A 124 3.64 -3.19 2.46
CA PHE A 124 3.54 -2.92 3.88
C PHE A 124 2.25 -3.51 4.45
N ALA A 125 2.38 -4.26 5.53
CA ALA A 125 1.25 -4.67 6.37
C ALA A 125 1.45 -4.11 7.78
N ILE A 126 0.40 -3.58 8.39
CA ILE A 126 0.44 -3.02 9.74
C ILE A 126 -0.52 -3.75 10.67
N GLN A 127 -0.05 -3.99 11.88
CA GLN A 127 -0.80 -4.62 12.97
C GLN A 127 -0.72 -3.75 14.22
N ALA A 128 -1.79 -3.73 15.01
CA ALA A 128 -1.85 -3.06 16.29
C ALA A 128 -1.96 -4.13 17.39
N CYS A 129 -0.96 -4.21 18.26
CA CYS A 129 -0.97 -5.10 19.42
C CYS A 129 -2.03 -4.61 20.41
N LEU A 130 -2.89 -5.48 20.93
CA LEU A 130 -4.03 -5.09 21.77
C LEU A 130 -3.85 -5.36 23.26
N ASP A 131 -2.87 -6.18 23.62
CA ASP A 131 -2.57 -6.53 24.99
C ASP A 131 -1.07 -6.37 25.27
N ARG A 132 -0.63 -6.76 26.47
CA ARG A 132 0.77 -6.58 26.87
C ARG A 132 1.69 -7.61 26.21
N ASP A 133 1.17 -8.82 25.99
CA ASP A 133 1.94 -9.96 25.50
C ASP A 133 1.85 -10.13 23.98
N CYS A 134 1.05 -9.26 23.34
CA CYS A 134 0.75 -9.24 21.92
C CYS A 134 0.22 -10.59 21.39
N GLU A 135 -0.68 -11.19 22.16
CA GLU A 135 -1.42 -12.38 21.73
C GLU A 135 -2.64 -12.00 20.88
N LYS A 136 -3.13 -10.76 21.02
CA LYS A 136 -4.23 -10.21 20.24
C LYS A 136 -3.79 -9.04 19.39
N TRP A 137 -4.27 -9.05 18.15
CA TRP A 137 -3.93 -8.07 17.14
C TRP A 137 -5.17 -7.56 16.44
N LEU A 138 -5.20 -6.26 16.16
CA LEU A 138 -5.88 -5.83 14.95
C LEU A 138 -4.89 -5.90 13.78
N ILE A 139 -5.41 -6.06 12.56
CA ILE A 139 -4.67 -5.86 11.31
C ILE A 139 -5.34 -4.79 10.43
N ALA A 140 -4.57 -4.02 9.68
CA ALA A 140 -5.16 -3.14 8.68
C ALA A 140 -5.99 -3.94 7.67
N THR A 141 -7.07 -3.35 7.15
CA THR A 141 -7.92 -4.00 6.13
C THR A 141 -7.17 -4.27 4.83
N GLU A 142 -6.20 -3.41 4.49
CA GLU A 142 -5.46 -3.45 3.24
C GLU A 142 -3.95 -3.64 3.48
N GLU A 143 -3.26 -4.07 2.42
CA GLU A 143 -1.82 -3.92 2.31
C GLU A 143 -1.50 -2.64 1.54
N TYR A 144 -0.40 -1.98 1.89
CA TYR A 144 -0.02 -0.70 1.32
C TYR A 144 1.24 -0.86 0.49
N ARG A 145 1.38 -0.03 -0.55
CA ARG A 145 2.47 -0.14 -1.52
C ARG A 145 3.20 1.18 -1.63
N GLY A 146 4.52 1.10 -1.75
CA GLY A 146 5.36 2.25 -2.03
C GLY A 146 6.55 1.87 -2.88
N THR A 147 7.02 2.83 -3.67
CA THR A 147 8.24 2.69 -4.46
C THR A 147 9.22 3.73 -3.98
N THR A 148 10.44 3.28 -3.70
CA THR A 148 11.57 4.16 -3.38
C THR A 148 11.95 5.02 -4.58
N ALA A 149 12.59 6.16 -4.32
CA ALA A 149 13.00 7.07 -5.38
C ALA A 149 14.16 6.50 -6.21
N SER A 150 14.37 7.08 -7.39
CA SER A 150 15.53 6.80 -8.25
C SER A 150 16.80 7.43 -7.70
N GLU A 151 17.93 6.74 -7.85
CA GLU A 151 19.26 7.33 -7.60
C GLU A 151 19.54 8.49 -8.55
N GLU A 152 19.12 8.40 -9.81
CA GLU A 152 19.34 9.45 -10.83
C GLU A 152 18.59 10.76 -10.49
N LEU A 153 17.40 10.64 -9.89
CA LEU A 153 16.63 11.79 -9.39
C LEU A 153 17.32 12.49 -8.21
N MET A 154 18.26 11.83 -7.54
CA MET A 154 19.05 12.41 -6.45
C MET A 154 20.41 12.92 -6.89
N GLU A 155 21.07 12.23 -7.81
CA GLU A 155 22.35 12.67 -8.37
C GLU A 155 22.19 13.96 -9.21
N SER A 156 21.10 14.08 -9.97
CA SER A 156 20.81 15.28 -10.76
C SER A 156 20.53 16.54 -9.93
N ALA A 157 20.16 16.39 -8.65
CA ALA A 157 19.97 17.52 -7.74
C ALA A 157 21.30 18.02 -7.16
N GLU A 158 22.27 17.12 -6.93
CA GLU A 158 23.60 17.47 -6.39
C GLU A 158 24.49 18.18 -7.43
N VAL A 159 24.32 17.87 -8.72
CA VAL A 159 25.13 18.42 -9.84
C VAL A 159 24.83 19.89 -10.15
N ILE A 160 23.66 20.43 -9.77
CA ILE A 160 23.27 21.82 -10.10
C ILE A 160 23.99 22.85 -9.20
N THR A 161 24.70 22.39 -8.16
CA THR A 161 25.36 23.23 -7.15
C THR A 161 26.87 23.35 -7.26
N GLN A 162 27.50 22.79 -8.31
CA GLN A 162 28.93 23.01 -8.59
C GLN A 162 29.17 24.17 -9.56
#